data_AF-A0A932U9J8-F1
#
_entry.id   AF-A0A932U9J8-F1
#
_cell.length_a   1.000
_cell.length_b   1.000
_cell.length_c   1.000
_cell.angle_alpha   90.00
_cell.angle_beta   90.00
_cell.angle_gamma   90.00
#
_symmetry.space_group_name_H-M   'P 1'
#
loop_
_entity.id
_entity.type
_entity.pdbx_description
1 polymer ?
#
loop_
_entity_poly.entity_id
_entity_poly.type
_entity_poly.pdbx_seq_one_letter_code
_entity_poly.pdbx_strand_id
1 'polypeptide(L)'
;MPTARRAIKHLSLHRLNGVELRVVADIEEGVLPLIEAESRVVRRLAQEAGWPHRTVTLFVLADLTPLHRQLQALERTPVGSQPEEFGEDLLKRPVVNVYDLAAPAAAHVFVNQEAMAAAGYWEDELAIQGLLAHEHAHPLAESAAVRQLQLKLVLRLTVPWAAAPQQAAEWANRAQAQLDRLARLLCLTGPREVFTNEIALAAGFVRPLLHLNRQNVRNLAAGLVYRPLLQTQLAAAVAAGHLSRVGAAALALIGDLQGHLLLAMEIAAFQRQECQAEADELLSQLQSDVFPSLDPAVGKLFQPICAAYVQVSPRASAQEMGEWGRKLLGLLAASLAQRSMHLTYQITIIHEQA
;
A
#
# COMPACT_ATOMS: atom_id res chain seq x y z
N MET A 1 15.81 -32.40 -6.13
CA MET A 1 16.12 -32.54 -4.69
C MET A 1 14.82 -32.73 -3.94
N PRO A 2 14.72 -33.64 -2.96
CA PRO A 2 13.50 -33.81 -2.19
C PRO A 2 13.33 -32.56 -1.32
N THR A 3 12.25 -31.81 -1.54
CA THR A 3 11.82 -30.72 -0.66
C THR A 3 11.59 -31.31 0.72
N ALA A 4 12.43 -30.99 1.70
CA ALA A 4 12.12 -31.23 3.09
C ALA A 4 10.72 -30.68 3.36
N ARG A 5 9.78 -31.54 3.73
CA ARG A 5 8.45 -31.11 4.18
C ARG A 5 8.69 -30.18 5.36
N ARG A 6 8.47 -28.86 5.21
CA ARG A 6 8.37 -27.95 6.36
C ARG A 6 7.23 -28.50 7.22
N ALA A 7 7.58 -29.09 8.35
CA ALA A 7 6.60 -29.64 9.28
C ALA A 7 5.92 -28.48 10.00
N ILE A 8 4.60 -28.57 10.18
CA ILE A 8 3.87 -27.67 11.07
C ILE A 8 4.46 -27.86 12.47
N LYS A 9 4.95 -26.78 13.06
CA LYS A 9 5.59 -26.79 14.38
C LYS A 9 4.65 -26.33 15.47
N HIS A 10 3.66 -25.50 15.14
CA HIS A 10 2.67 -25.00 16.09
C HIS A 10 1.26 -25.09 15.51
N LEU A 11 0.33 -25.59 16.32
CA LEU A 11 -1.10 -25.58 16.04
C LEU A 11 -1.85 -25.22 17.32
N SER A 12 -2.66 -24.16 17.30
CA SER A 12 -3.51 -23.79 18.44
C SER A 12 -4.86 -23.25 17.99
N LEU A 13 -5.84 -23.35 18.88
CA LEU A 13 -7.21 -22.92 18.64
C LEU A 13 -7.72 -22.13 19.83
N HIS A 14 -8.30 -20.96 19.57
CA HIS A 14 -8.81 -20.03 20.55
C HIS A 14 -10.25 -19.64 20.20
N ARG A 15 -11.09 -19.42 21.21
CA ARG A 15 -12.45 -18.90 21.02
C ARG A 15 -12.55 -17.51 21.63
N LEU A 16 -12.81 -16.52 20.78
CA LEU A 16 -12.74 -15.10 21.11
C LEU A 16 -14.06 -14.44 20.70
N ASN A 17 -14.94 -14.11 21.66
CA ASN A 17 -16.21 -13.40 21.39
C ASN A 17 -17.06 -14.02 20.27
N GLY A 18 -17.12 -15.36 20.19
CA GLY A 18 -17.87 -16.06 19.13
C GLY A 18 -17.09 -16.27 17.82
N VAL A 19 -15.85 -15.79 17.73
CA VAL A 19 -14.91 -16.06 16.64
C VAL A 19 -13.97 -17.20 17.02
N GLU A 20 -13.76 -18.14 16.10
CA GLU A 20 -12.72 -19.16 16.23
C GLU A 20 -11.41 -18.68 15.59
N LEU A 21 -10.38 -18.48 16.40
CA LEU A 21 -9.02 -18.18 15.93
C LEU A 21 -8.20 -19.46 15.88
N ARG A 22 -7.73 -19.83 14.69
CA ARG A 22 -6.83 -20.96 14.43
C ARG A 22 -5.45 -20.40 14.13
N VAL A 23 -4.42 -20.99 14.71
CA VAL A 23 -3.03 -20.59 14.44
C VAL A 23 -2.27 -21.79 13.93
N VAL A 24 -1.61 -21.63 12.79
CA VAL A 24 -0.77 -22.64 12.16
C VAL A 24 0.60 -22.01 11.91
N ALA A 25 1.67 -22.56 12.48
CA ALA A 25 3.03 -22.05 12.23
C ALA A 25 3.99 -23.14 11.76
N ASP A 26 4.87 -22.79 10.82
CA ASP A 26 6.02 -23.62 10.42
C ASP A 26 7.33 -23.20 11.12
N ILE A 27 7.25 -22.22 12.02
CA ILE A 27 8.29 -21.74 12.93
C ILE A 27 7.89 -21.91 14.40
N GLU A 28 8.87 -21.89 15.31
CA GLU A 28 8.65 -22.02 16.77
C GLU A 28 8.86 -20.69 17.49
N GLU A 29 9.95 -19.99 17.18
CA GLU A 29 10.34 -18.75 17.85
C GLU A 29 9.42 -17.58 17.46
N GLY A 30 9.11 -16.70 18.40
CA GLY A 30 8.34 -15.47 18.15
C GLY A 30 6.84 -15.65 17.87
N VAL A 31 6.31 -16.87 17.85
CA VAL A 31 4.89 -17.13 17.55
C VAL A 31 3.96 -16.66 18.66
N LEU A 32 4.33 -16.80 19.93
CA LEU A 32 3.44 -16.47 21.06
C LEU A 32 3.04 -14.97 21.10
N PRO A 33 3.97 -14.00 21.01
CA PRO A 33 3.61 -12.57 20.95
C PRO A 33 2.64 -12.24 19.80
N LEU A 34 2.82 -12.90 18.66
CA LEU A 34 1.95 -12.73 17.49
C LEU A 34 0.53 -13.25 17.76
N ILE A 35 0.38 -14.40 18.43
CA ILE A 35 -0.92 -14.93 18.86
C ILE A 35 -1.61 -13.99 19.84
N GLU A 36 -0.86 -13.40 20.77
CA GLU A 36 -1.40 -12.44 21.74
C GLU A 36 -1.86 -11.15 21.07
N ALA A 37 -1.07 -10.62 20.13
CA ALA A 37 -1.46 -9.48 19.30
C ALA A 37 -2.72 -9.77 18.47
N GLU A 38 -2.73 -10.89 17.74
CA GLU A 38 -3.89 -11.32 16.94
C GLU A 38 -5.14 -11.50 17.80
N SER A 39 -4.99 -12.12 18.99
CA SER A 39 -6.12 -12.30 19.91
C SER A 39 -6.71 -10.97 20.38
N ARG A 40 -5.88 -9.95 20.60
CA ARG A 40 -6.36 -8.60 20.96
C ARG A 40 -7.06 -7.93 19.79
N VAL A 41 -6.49 -8.01 18.60
CA VAL A 41 -7.07 -7.47 17.36
C VAL A 41 -8.43 -8.08 17.08
N VAL A 42 -8.52 -9.40 17.03
CA VAL A 42 -9.77 -10.13 16.77
C VAL A 42 -10.82 -9.84 17.84
N ARG A 43 -10.46 -9.86 19.14
CA ARG A 43 -11.42 -9.56 20.22
C ARG A 43 -12.07 -8.18 20.07
N ARG A 44 -11.31 -7.20 19.58
CA ARG A 44 -11.75 -5.82 19.45
C ARG A 44 -12.55 -5.61 18.17
N LEU A 45 -12.01 -6.00 17.01
CA LEU A 45 -12.69 -5.82 15.72
C LEU A 45 -13.93 -6.69 15.59
N ALA A 46 -14.01 -7.85 16.27
CA ALA A 46 -15.23 -8.66 16.31
C ALA A 46 -16.42 -7.97 17.00
N GLN A 47 -16.21 -6.82 17.67
CA GLN A 47 -17.27 -6.01 18.25
C GLN A 47 -17.88 -5.03 17.24
N GLU A 48 -17.23 -4.81 16.10
CA GLU A 48 -17.74 -3.93 15.05
C GLU A 48 -18.98 -4.53 14.38
N ALA A 49 -20.01 -3.71 14.16
CA ALA A 49 -21.31 -4.16 13.64
C ALA A 49 -21.20 -4.82 12.25
N GLY A 50 -20.13 -4.53 11.50
CA GLY A 50 -19.86 -5.06 10.17
C GLY A 50 -18.99 -6.32 10.15
N TRP A 51 -18.51 -6.83 11.30
CA TRP A 51 -17.56 -7.95 11.33
C TRP A 51 -18.18 -9.25 10.79
N PRO A 52 -17.69 -9.79 9.65
CA PRO A 52 -18.32 -10.94 9.01
C PRO A 52 -17.71 -12.27 9.43
N HIS A 53 -16.51 -12.27 10.02
CA HIS A 53 -15.71 -13.47 10.19
C HIS A 53 -16.13 -14.29 11.40
N ARG A 54 -16.48 -15.56 11.18
CA ARG A 54 -16.69 -16.57 12.23
C ARG A 54 -15.42 -17.34 12.53
N THR A 55 -14.53 -17.43 11.55
CA THR A 55 -13.25 -18.11 11.68
C THR A 55 -12.14 -17.22 11.13
N VAL A 56 -11.09 -17.07 11.92
CA VAL A 56 -9.84 -16.43 11.52
C VAL A 56 -8.75 -17.50 11.59
N THR A 57 -7.98 -17.68 10.52
CA THR A 57 -6.81 -18.56 10.52
C THR A 57 -5.55 -17.73 10.30
N LEU A 58 -4.70 -17.69 11.31
CA LEU A 58 -3.39 -17.07 11.28
C LEU A 58 -2.33 -18.11 10.87
N PHE A 59 -1.76 -17.95 9.69
CA PHE A 59 -0.62 -18.72 9.21
C PHE A 59 0.66 -17.94 9.49
N VAL A 60 1.55 -18.48 10.31
CA VAL A 60 2.84 -17.86 10.63
C VAL A 60 3.93 -18.65 9.94
N LEU A 61 4.45 -18.08 8.85
CA LEU A 61 5.36 -18.77 7.95
C LEU A 61 6.74 -18.12 8.01
N ALA A 62 7.80 -18.91 7.84
CA ALA A 62 9.13 -18.37 7.60
C ALA A 62 9.13 -17.36 6.43
N ASP A 63 8.46 -17.73 5.33
CA ASP A 63 8.27 -16.92 4.12
C ASP A 63 6.94 -17.26 3.43
N LEU A 64 6.50 -16.44 2.47
CA LEU A 64 5.23 -16.64 1.73
C LEU A 64 5.35 -17.50 0.47
N THR A 65 6.47 -18.19 0.26
CA THR A 65 6.65 -19.10 -0.89
C THR A 65 5.57 -20.19 -0.96
N PRO A 66 5.12 -20.80 0.15
CA PRO A 66 4.03 -21.79 0.09
C PRO A 66 2.72 -21.20 -0.43
N LEU A 67 2.35 -20.01 0.06
CA LEU A 67 1.15 -19.30 -0.40
C LEU A 67 1.25 -18.94 -1.88
N HIS A 68 2.40 -18.40 -2.31
CA HIS A 68 2.65 -18.04 -3.69
C HIS A 68 2.48 -19.26 -4.63
N ARG A 69 3.09 -20.40 -4.29
CA ARG A 69 2.95 -21.65 -5.08
C ARG A 69 1.51 -22.14 -5.13
N GLN A 70 0.77 -22.04 -4.02
CA GLN A 70 -0.63 -22.48 -3.98
C GLN A 70 -1.51 -21.59 -4.86
N LEU A 71 -1.32 -20.26 -4.82
CA LEU A 71 -2.09 -19.32 -5.63
C LEU A 71 -1.76 -19.51 -7.14
N GLN A 72 -0.50 -19.76 -7.48
CA GLN A 72 -0.10 -20.15 -8.83
C GLN A 72 -0.77 -21.46 -9.29
N ALA A 73 -0.76 -22.49 -8.46
CA ALA A 73 -1.36 -23.78 -8.79
C ALA A 73 -2.89 -23.73 -8.93
N LEU A 74 -3.54 -22.80 -8.25
CA LEU A 74 -4.99 -22.58 -8.33
C LEU A 74 -5.38 -21.56 -9.42
N GLU A 75 -4.41 -20.99 -10.14
CA GLU A 75 -4.62 -19.90 -11.11
C GLU A 75 -5.43 -18.73 -10.51
N ARG A 76 -5.23 -18.47 -9.22
CA ARG A 76 -5.94 -17.40 -8.50
C ARG A 76 -5.05 -16.19 -8.34
N THR A 77 -5.65 -15.02 -8.55
CA THR A 77 -5.05 -13.72 -8.25
C THR A 77 -5.90 -13.00 -7.20
N PRO A 78 -5.31 -12.31 -6.21
CA PRO A 78 -6.09 -11.55 -5.24
C PRO A 78 -6.83 -10.40 -5.92
N VAL A 79 -8.03 -10.09 -5.43
CA VAL A 79 -8.85 -8.98 -5.95
C VAL A 79 -8.05 -7.67 -5.87
N GLY A 80 -8.02 -6.92 -6.97
CA GLY A 80 -7.30 -5.66 -7.06
C GLY A 80 -5.79 -5.76 -7.30
N SER A 81 -5.22 -6.98 -7.37
CA SER A 81 -3.80 -7.17 -7.72
C SER A 81 -3.61 -7.13 -9.23
N GLN A 82 -2.63 -6.38 -9.72
CA GLN A 82 -2.16 -6.57 -11.10
C GLN A 82 -1.40 -7.91 -11.17
N PRO A 83 -1.53 -8.71 -12.25
CA PRO A 83 -0.79 -9.96 -12.39
C PRO A 83 0.74 -9.80 -12.24
N GLU A 84 1.26 -8.63 -12.59
CA GLU A 84 2.67 -8.26 -12.51
C GLU A 84 3.15 -7.97 -11.07
N GLU A 85 2.25 -7.60 -10.16
CA GLU A 85 2.55 -7.26 -8.76
C GLU A 85 2.47 -8.50 -7.85
N PHE A 86 1.78 -9.55 -8.27
CA PHE A 86 1.49 -10.70 -7.42
C PHE A 86 2.69 -11.64 -7.21
N GLY A 87 3.70 -11.61 -8.10
CA GLY A 87 4.84 -12.53 -8.06
C GLY A 87 5.87 -12.20 -6.96
N GLU A 88 6.77 -11.26 -7.23
CA GLU A 88 7.85 -10.93 -6.30
C GLU A 88 7.41 -10.04 -5.12
N ASP A 89 6.40 -9.19 -5.30
CA ASP A 89 6.02 -8.27 -4.23
C ASP A 89 5.25 -8.97 -3.11
N LEU A 90 4.54 -10.07 -3.40
CA LEU A 90 3.91 -10.90 -2.37
C LEU A 90 4.94 -11.40 -1.36
N LEU A 91 6.11 -11.88 -1.82
CA LEU A 91 7.16 -12.42 -0.95
C LEU A 91 7.83 -11.35 -0.08
N LYS A 92 7.67 -10.07 -0.43
CA LYS A 92 8.18 -8.93 0.34
C LYS A 92 7.16 -8.40 1.34
N ARG A 93 5.91 -8.86 1.30
CA ARG A 93 4.86 -8.41 2.24
C ARG A 93 5.06 -9.04 3.62
N PRO A 94 5.08 -8.24 4.70
CA PRO A 94 5.18 -8.75 6.06
C PRO A 94 3.92 -9.52 6.50
N VAL A 95 2.73 -9.03 6.12
CA VAL A 95 1.45 -9.70 6.38
C VAL A 95 0.56 -9.59 5.14
N VAL A 96 -0.26 -10.60 4.91
CA VAL A 96 -1.22 -10.67 3.81
C VAL A 96 -2.52 -11.26 4.33
N ASN A 97 -3.62 -10.50 4.29
CA ASN A 97 -4.96 -11.06 4.47
C ASN A 97 -5.55 -11.56 3.15
N VAL A 98 -6.03 -12.81 3.15
CA VAL A 98 -6.77 -13.43 2.06
C VAL A 98 -8.18 -13.73 2.55
N TYR A 99 -9.17 -13.18 1.85
CA TYR A 99 -10.58 -13.33 2.13
C TYR A 99 -11.38 -13.49 0.84
N ASP A 100 -12.50 -14.18 0.93
CA ASP A 100 -13.46 -14.35 -0.16
C ASP A 100 -14.69 -13.48 0.11
N LEU A 101 -14.94 -12.50 -0.77
CA LEU A 101 -16.12 -11.64 -0.68
C LEU A 101 -17.44 -12.43 -0.82
N ALA A 102 -17.43 -13.57 -1.49
CA ALA A 102 -18.59 -14.46 -1.61
C ALA A 102 -18.77 -15.37 -0.38
N ALA A 103 -17.71 -15.56 0.42
CA ALA A 103 -17.73 -16.38 1.63
C ALA A 103 -17.01 -15.68 2.80
N PRO A 104 -17.53 -14.53 3.28
CA PRO A 104 -16.81 -13.65 4.19
C PRO A 104 -16.72 -14.19 5.62
N ALA A 105 -17.30 -15.36 5.90
CA ALA A 105 -17.26 -15.99 7.22
C ALA A 105 -15.86 -16.49 7.62
N ALA A 106 -14.93 -16.64 6.68
CA ALA A 106 -13.56 -17.05 6.94
C ALA A 106 -12.55 -15.97 6.49
N ALA A 107 -11.56 -15.71 7.33
CA ALA A 107 -10.39 -14.89 7.01
C ALA A 107 -9.11 -15.71 7.20
N HIS A 108 -8.16 -15.54 6.28
CA HIS A 108 -6.85 -16.18 6.34
C HIS A 108 -5.76 -15.12 6.33
N VAL A 109 -5.08 -14.95 7.46
CA VAL A 109 -3.98 -13.99 7.62
C VAL A 109 -2.67 -14.74 7.53
N PHE A 110 -1.82 -14.37 6.59
CA PHE A 110 -0.50 -14.96 6.39
C PHE A 110 0.58 -13.98 6.84
N VAL A 111 1.41 -14.40 7.80
CA VAL A 111 2.53 -13.62 8.33
C VAL A 111 3.82 -14.19 7.77
N ASN A 112 4.64 -13.30 7.23
CA ASN A 112 5.94 -13.56 6.66
C ASN A 112 7.03 -13.16 7.66
N GLN A 113 7.59 -14.12 8.37
CA GLN A 113 8.55 -13.83 9.43
C GLN A 113 9.81 -13.13 8.89
N GLU A 114 10.34 -13.56 7.75
CA GLU A 114 11.52 -12.95 7.13
C GLU A 114 11.27 -11.48 6.76
N ALA A 115 10.12 -11.17 6.15
CA ALA A 115 9.78 -9.78 5.79
C ALA A 115 9.43 -8.92 7.02
N MET A 116 8.75 -9.49 8.02
CA MET A 116 8.50 -8.82 9.31
C MET A 116 9.82 -8.47 10.01
N ALA A 117 10.79 -9.37 10.03
CA ALA A 117 12.10 -9.12 10.62
C ALA A 117 12.89 -8.07 9.84
N ALA A 118 12.90 -8.16 8.50
CA ALA A 118 13.56 -7.18 7.64
C ALA A 118 12.98 -5.75 7.77
N ALA A 119 11.68 -5.63 7.99
CA ALA A 119 11.01 -4.35 8.23
C ALA A 119 11.09 -3.86 9.69
N GLY A 120 11.60 -4.71 10.60
CA GLY A 120 11.75 -4.43 12.03
C GLY A 120 10.46 -4.58 12.85
N TYR A 121 9.46 -5.31 12.36
CA TYR A 121 8.18 -5.50 13.03
C TYR A 121 8.13 -6.76 13.91
N TRP A 122 8.97 -7.76 13.63
CA TRP A 122 8.84 -9.10 14.21
C TRP A 122 8.89 -9.15 15.75
N GLU A 123 9.66 -8.26 16.37
CA GLU A 123 9.81 -8.17 17.83
C GLU A 123 9.07 -6.96 18.43
N ASP A 124 8.34 -6.22 17.60
CA ASP A 124 7.66 -4.98 17.98
C ASP A 124 6.15 -5.22 18.11
N GLU A 125 5.71 -5.45 19.34
CA GLU A 125 4.32 -5.77 19.65
C GLU A 125 3.32 -4.71 19.16
N LEU A 126 3.69 -3.42 19.20
CA LEU A 126 2.81 -2.35 18.75
C LEU A 126 2.73 -2.32 17.22
N ALA A 127 3.85 -2.51 16.52
CA ALA A 127 3.85 -2.60 15.06
C ALA A 127 3.03 -3.82 14.58
N ILE A 128 3.20 -4.98 15.24
CA ILE A 128 2.41 -6.19 14.95
C ILE A 128 0.92 -5.93 15.12
N GLN A 129 0.51 -5.33 16.25
CA GLN A 129 -0.89 -5.01 16.50
C GLN A 129 -1.45 -4.05 15.45
N GLY A 130 -0.70 -3.00 15.08
CA GLY A 130 -1.12 -2.05 14.06
C GLY A 130 -1.32 -2.72 12.70
N LEU A 131 -0.36 -3.58 12.31
CA LEU A 131 -0.38 -4.28 11.04
C LEU A 131 -1.53 -5.29 10.96
N LEU A 132 -1.73 -6.10 12.00
CA LEU A 132 -2.84 -7.05 12.06
C LEU A 132 -4.19 -6.32 12.09
N ALA A 133 -4.32 -5.22 12.84
CA ALA A 133 -5.55 -4.43 12.87
C ALA A 133 -5.89 -3.84 11.51
N HIS A 134 -4.90 -3.33 10.79
CA HIS A 134 -5.04 -2.86 9.41
C HIS A 134 -5.51 -3.99 8.49
N GLU A 135 -4.81 -5.13 8.50
CA GLU A 135 -5.12 -6.25 7.62
C GLU A 135 -6.53 -6.84 7.87
N HIS A 136 -6.98 -6.90 9.12
CA HIS A 136 -8.34 -7.32 9.48
C HIS A 136 -9.42 -6.30 9.13
N ALA A 137 -9.08 -5.02 8.98
CA ALA A 137 -10.02 -3.98 8.58
C ALA A 137 -10.24 -3.94 7.06
N HIS A 138 -9.33 -4.48 6.24
CA HIS A 138 -9.44 -4.48 4.78
C HIS A 138 -10.78 -5.03 4.25
N PRO A 139 -11.27 -6.21 4.67
CA PRO A 139 -12.54 -6.75 4.16
C PRO A 139 -13.73 -5.82 4.46
N LEU A 140 -13.63 -5.03 5.53
CA LEU A 140 -14.68 -4.11 5.99
C LEU A 140 -14.69 -2.78 5.22
N ALA A 141 -13.56 -2.44 4.58
CA ALA A 141 -13.32 -1.20 3.87
C ALA A 141 -13.59 -1.29 2.35
N GLU A 142 -13.97 -2.47 1.85
CA GLU A 142 -14.20 -2.71 0.42
C GLU A 142 -15.35 -1.87 -0.13
N SER A 143 -15.08 -1.12 -1.21
CA SER A 143 -16.08 -0.26 -1.87
C SER A 143 -16.35 -0.73 -3.30
N ALA A 144 -17.60 -1.12 -3.57
CA ALA A 144 -18.04 -1.49 -4.91
C ALA A 144 -17.91 -0.35 -5.92
N ALA A 145 -18.04 0.91 -5.47
CA ALA A 145 -17.92 2.10 -6.33
C ALA A 145 -16.53 2.21 -6.97
N VAL A 146 -15.48 1.89 -6.21
CA VAL A 146 -14.09 1.93 -6.69
C VAL A 146 -13.83 0.83 -7.73
N ARG A 147 -14.40 -0.36 -7.56
CA ARG A 147 -14.24 -1.50 -8.50
C ARG A 147 -14.82 -1.19 -9.89
N GLN A 148 -15.77 -0.27 -9.98
CA GLN A 148 -16.35 0.16 -11.25
C GLN A 148 -15.44 1.15 -12.01
N LEU A 149 -14.35 1.66 -11.42
CA LEU A 149 -13.50 2.66 -12.06
C LEU A 149 -12.42 2.02 -12.95
N GLN A 150 -12.29 2.54 -14.16
CA GLN A 150 -11.14 2.32 -15.04
C GLN A 150 -10.38 3.60 -15.29
N LEU A 151 -9.06 3.50 -15.16
CA LEU A 151 -8.12 4.59 -15.40
C LEU A 151 -7.37 4.34 -16.71
N LYS A 152 -7.32 5.37 -17.55
CA LYS A 152 -6.42 5.42 -18.71
C LYS A 152 -5.58 6.69 -18.61
N LEU A 153 -4.26 6.56 -18.65
CA LEU A 153 -3.34 7.68 -18.58
C LEU A 153 -2.38 7.65 -19.78
N VAL A 154 -1.92 8.82 -20.20
CA VAL A 154 -0.82 8.98 -21.16
C VAL A 154 0.08 10.11 -20.69
N LEU A 155 1.33 9.76 -20.42
CA LEU A 155 2.42 10.65 -20.06
C LEU A 155 3.22 11.01 -21.32
N ARG A 156 3.45 12.31 -21.50
CA ARG A 156 4.33 12.83 -22.55
C ARG A 156 5.31 13.83 -21.97
N LEU A 157 6.54 13.82 -22.47
CA LEU A 157 7.48 14.91 -22.23
C LEU A 157 7.36 15.96 -23.33
N THR A 158 7.69 17.21 -23.00
CA THR A 158 7.81 18.29 -24.00
C THR A 158 9.02 18.12 -24.91
N VAL A 159 9.99 17.29 -24.51
CA VAL A 159 11.20 16.94 -25.27
C VAL A 159 11.36 15.41 -25.32
N PRO A 160 12.12 14.87 -26.28
CA PRO A 160 12.40 13.43 -26.31
C PRO A 160 13.05 12.92 -25.01
N TRP A 161 12.69 11.70 -24.61
CA TRP A 161 13.28 11.02 -23.44
C TRP A 161 14.77 10.72 -23.61
N ALA A 162 15.23 10.46 -24.83
CA ALA A 162 16.62 10.21 -25.18
C ALA A 162 16.89 10.67 -26.62
N ALA A 163 18.16 10.74 -27.02
CA ALA A 163 18.53 11.10 -28.40
C ALA A 163 18.15 10.00 -29.41
N ALA A 164 18.35 8.74 -29.04
CA ALA A 164 18.00 7.59 -29.87
C ALA A 164 16.49 7.25 -29.72
N PRO A 165 15.72 7.11 -30.82
CA PRO A 165 14.27 6.87 -30.75
C PRO A 165 13.87 5.61 -29.99
N GLN A 166 14.60 4.51 -30.16
CA GLN A 166 14.30 3.24 -29.47
C GLN A 166 14.48 3.37 -27.96
N GLN A 167 15.58 3.96 -27.50
CA GLN A 167 15.81 4.22 -26.08
C GLN A 167 14.80 5.22 -25.51
N ALA A 168 14.41 6.23 -26.31
CA ALA A 168 13.38 7.17 -25.90
C ALA A 168 12.03 6.47 -25.67
N ALA A 169 11.66 5.50 -26.51
CA ALA A 169 10.45 4.70 -26.33
C ALA A 169 10.53 3.81 -25.09
N GLU A 170 11.68 3.17 -24.82
CA GLU A 170 11.87 2.35 -23.62
C GLU A 170 11.72 3.17 -22.33
N TRP A 171 12.32 4.36 -22.26
CA TRP A 171 12.16 5.25 -21.12
C TRP A 171 10.75 5.79 -20.97
N ALA A 172 10.10 6.15 -22.08
CA ALA A 172 8.69 6.57 -22.07
C ALA A 172 7.79 5.47 -21.48
N ASN A 173 7.96 4.22 -21.93
CA ASN A 173 7.17 3.08 -21.46
C ASN A 173 7.41 2.81 -19.97
N ARG A 174 8.68 2.88 -19.50
CA ARG A 174 9.01 2.71 -18.09
C ARG A 174 8.36 3.80 -17.23
N ALA A 175 8.49 5.06 -17.63
CA ALA A 175 7.89 6.19 -16.90
C ALA A 175 6.36 6.12 -16.89
N GLN A 176 5.76 5.73 -18.01
CA GLN A 176 4.32 5.48 -18.13
C GLN A 176 3.86 4.40 -17.13
N ALA A 177 4.54 3.25 -17.10
CA ALA A 177 4.19 2.15 -16.19
C ALA A 177 4.31 2.56 -14.71
N GLN A 178 5.34 3.32 -14.35
CA GLN A 178 5.48 3.87 -13.00
C GLN A 178 4.33 4.81 -12.65
N LEU A 179 3.99 5.73 -13.56
CA LEU A 179 2.91 6.67 -13.33
C LEU A 179 1.52 6.01 -13.29
N ASP A 180 1.30 5.00 -14.12
CA ASP A 180 0.07 4.20 -14.08
C ASP A 180 -0.10 3.51 -12.72
N ARG A 181 0.98 2.93 -12.17
CA ARG A 181 0.98 2.36 -10.83
C ARG A 181 0.66 3.40 -9.76
N LEU A 182 1.32 4.57 -9.80
CA LEU A 182 1.04 5.66 -8.86
C LEU A 182 -0.43 6.12 -8.94
N ALA A 183 -0.96 6.32 -10.15
CA ALA A 183 -2.32 6.79 -10.35
C ALA A 183 -3.36 5.78 -9.86
N ARG A 184 -3.15 4.49 -10.13
CA ARG A 184 -4.01 3.40 -9.63
C ARG A 184 -3.94 3.30 -8.13
N LEU A 185 -2.74 3.37 -7.56
CA LEU A 185 -2.53 3.35 -6.13
C LEU A 185 -3.26 4.51 -5.44
N LEU A 186 -3.14 5.72 -5.97
CA LEU A 186 -3.82 6.89 -5.39
C LEU A 186 -5.35 6.82 -5.57
N CYS A 187 -5.83 6.48 -6.76
CA CYS A 187 -7.25 6.65 -7.10
C CYS A 187 -8.10 5.40 -6.88
N LEU A 188 -7.51 4.20 -6.89
CA LEU A 188 -8.23 2.93 -6.73
C LEU A 188 -7.91 2.30 -5.38
N THR A 189 -6.64 2.13 -5.04
CA THR A 189 -6.28 1.48 -3.78
C THR A 189 -6.41 2.43 -2.59
N GLY A 190 -6.02 3.70 -2.77
CA GLY A 190 -5.92 4.68 -1.68
C GLY A 190 -7.19 4.89 -0.85
N PRO A 191 -8.40 4.99 -1.44
CA PRO A 191 -9.63 5.06 -0.65
C PRO A 191 -9.80 3.87 0.29
N ARG A 192 -9.53 2.65 -0.20
CA ARG A 192 -9.60 1.43 0.61
C ARG A 192 -8.60 1.50 1.78
N GLU A 193 -7.36 1.94 1.54
CA GLU A 193 -6.34 2.07 2.60
C GLU A 193 -6.77 3.08 3.68
N VAL A 194 -7.29 4.23 3.26
CA VAL A 194 -7.80 5.26 4.19
C VAL A 194 -8.94 4.70 5.04
N PHE A 195 -9.93 4.04 4.44
CA PHE A 195 -11.07 3.47 5.16
C PHE A 195 -10.67 2.27 6.04
N THR A 196 -9.69 1.50 5.62
CA THR A 196 -9.11 0.40 6.40
C THR A 196 -8.53 0.96 7.71
N ASN A 197 -7.67 1.96 7.60
CA ASN A 197 -7.09 2.62 8.76
C ASN A 197 -8.15 3.32 9.61
N GLU A 198 -9.15 3.96 8.99
CA GLU A 198 -10.27 4.59 9.69
C GLU A 198 -11.01 3.59 10.60
N ILE A 199 -11.30 2.38 10.11
CA ILE A 199 -11.96 1.33 10.89
C ILE A 199 -11.07 0.84 12.03
N ALA A 200 -9.79 0.61 11.77
CA ALA A 200 -8.85 0.17 12.81
C ALA A 200 -8.66 1.26 13.90
N LEU A 201 -8.60 2.54 13.53
CA LEU A 201 -8.57 3.67 14.45
C LEU A 201 -9.85 3.76 15.30
N ALA A 202 -11.03 3.65 14.67
CA ALA A 202 -12.32 3.64 15.36
C ALA A 202 -12.43 2.48 16.37
N ALA A 203 -11.85 1.33 16.03
CA ALA A 203 -11.75 0.18 16.92
C ALA A 203 -10.72 0.38 18.04
N GLY A 204 -10.05 1.53 18.14
CA GLY A 204 -9.14 1.88 19.25
C GLY A 204 -7.68 1.53 19.02
N PHE A 205 -7.26 1.25 17.79
CA PHE A 205 -5.85 0.96 17.44
C PHE A 205 -5.03 2.22 17.10
N VAL A 206 -5.39 3.38 17.66
CA VAL A 206 -4.69 4.66 17.46
C VAL A 206 -3.19 4.56 17.75
N ARG A 207 -2.82 4.08 18.94
CA ARG A 207 -1.41 3.98 19.34
C ARG A 207 -0.62 2.94 18.51
N PRO A 208 -1.12 1.70 18.30
CA PRO A 208 -0.47 0.75 17.41
C PRO A 208 -0.25 1.26 15.99
N LEU A 209 -1.26 1.89 15.37
CA LEU A 209 -1.14 2.44 14.01
C LEU A 209 -0.18 3.63 13.96
N LEU A 210 -0.21 4.53 14.94
CA LEU A 210 0.74 5.65 15.00
C LEU A 210 2.18 5.13 15.10
N HIS A 211 2.40 4.10 15.94
CA HIS A 211 3.70 3.48 16.11
C HIS A 211 4.21 2.84 14.82
N LEU A 212 3.37 2.05 14.16
CA LEU A 212 3.66 1.47 12.86
C LEU A 212 4.02 2.55 11.83
N ASN A 213 3.23 3.63 11.77
CA ASN A 213 3.45 4.71 10.81
C ASN A 213 4.70 5.54 11.09
N ARG A 214 5.07 5.74 12.36
CA ARG A 214 6.39 6.32 12.70
C ARG A 214 7.53 5.44 12.19
N GLN A 215 7.40 4.12 12.31
CA GLN A 215 8.40 3.20 11.80
C GLN A 215 8.46 3.22 10.26
N ASN A 216 7.32 3.26 9.57
CA ASN A 216 7.25 3.45 8.13
C ASN A 216 7.95 4.75 7.69
N VAL A 217 7.72 5.87 8.38
CA VAL A 217 8.38 7.16 8.10
C VAL A 217 9.89 7.06 8.31
N ARG A 218 10.36 6.41 9.39
CA ARG A 218 11.80 6.19 9.62
C ARG A 218 12.43 5.31 8.54
N ASN A 219 11.75 4.24 8.13
CA ASN A 219 12.21 3.35 7.08
C ASN A 219 12.34 4.09 5.73
N LEU A 220 11.38 4.97 5.42
CA LEU A 220 11.43 5.84 4.25
C LEU A 220 12.61 6.83 4.34
N ALA A 221 12.77 7.51 5.47
CA ALA A 221 13.89 8.43 5.69
C ALA A 221 15.25 7.72 5.56
N ALA A 222 15.37 6.50 6.10
CA ALA A 222 16.58 5.69 5.94
C ALA A 222 16.85 5.33 4.47
N GLY A 223 15.81 5.04 3.69
CA GLY A 223 15.91 4.77 2.26
C GLY A 223 16.44 5.94 1.43
N LEU A 224 16.28 7.18 1.91
CA LEU A 224 16.78 8.38 1.21
C LEU A 224 18.29 8.45 1.12
N VAL A 225 19.03 7.67 1.92
CA VAL A 225 20.48 7.55 1.81
C VAL A 225 20.94 7.06 0.43
N TYR A 226 20.08 6.33 -0.29
CA TYR A 226 20.38 5.82 -1.63
C TYR A 226 20.06 6.83 -2.75
N ARG A 227 19.42 7.96 -2.43
CA ARG A 227 19.03 8.96 -3.42
C ARG A 227 20.22 9.61 -4.16
N PRO A 228 21.35 9.94 -3.51
CA PRO A 228 22.54 10.44 -4.22
C PRO A 228 23.11 9.44 -5.22
N LEU A 229 23.03 8.13 -4.93
CA LEU A 229 23.45 7.09 -5.86
C LEU A 229 22.54 7.08 -7.09
N LEU A 230 21.21 7.14 -6.92
CA LEU A 230 20.25 7.26 -8.02
C LEU A 230 20.53 8.50 -8.87
N GLN A 231 20.77 9.66 -8.25
CA GLN A 231 21.11 10.89 -8.96
C GLN A 231 22.39 10.75 -9.79
N THR A 232 23.41 10.07 -9.25
CA THR A 232 24.66 9.78 -9.95
C THR A 232 24.43 8.87 -11.17
N GLN A 233 23.62 7.82 -11.01
CA GLN A 233 23.25 6.92 -12.10
C GLN A 233 22.48 7.63 -13.22
N LEU A 234 21.52 8.49 -12.85
CA LEU A 234 20.77 9.31 -13.81
C LEU A 234 21.68 10.30 -14.53
N ALA A 235 22.60 10.96 -13.83
CA ALA A 235 23.57 11.87 -14.43
C ALA A 235 24.51 11.15 -15.41
N ALA A 236 24.96 9.94 -15.07
CA ALA A 236 25.78 9.11 -15.96
C ALA A 236 25.00 8.70 -17.23
N ALA A 237 23.72 8.31 -17.10
CA ALA A 237 22.87 8.00 -18.24
C ALA A 237 22.67 9.21 -19.16
N VAL A 238 22.57 10.42 -18.58
CA VAL A 238 22.51 11.68 -19.34
C VAL A 238 23.82 11.96 -20.06
N ALA A 239 24.96 11.81 -19.38
CA ALA A 239 26.28 12.03 -19.97
C ALA A 239 26.57 11.07 -21.14
N ALA A 240 26.06 9.83 -21.04
CA ALA A 240 26.15 8.83 -22.10
C ALA A 240 25.14 9.05 -23.25
N GLY A 241 24.26 10.05 -23.17
CA GLY A 241 23.22 10.32 -24.17
C GLY A 241 22.06 9.31 -24.18
N HIS A 242 22.01 8.41 -23.19
CA HIS A 242 20.97 7.39 -23.04
C HIS A 242 19.67 7.95 -22.46
N LEU A 243 19.71 9.16 -21.88
CA LEU A 243 18.58 9.83 -21.25
C LEU A 243 18.75 11.34 -21.41
N SER A 244 17.67 12.08 -21.65
CA SER A 244 17.70 13.53 -21.67
C SER A 244 17.72 14.08 -20.25
N ARG A 245 18.24 15.30 -20.05
CA ARG A 245 18.21 15.96 -18.73
C ARG A 245 16.79 16.09 -18.18
N VAL A 246 15.83 16.38 -19.05
CA VAL A 246 14.41 16.48 -18.68
C VAL A 246 13.86 15.10 -18.31
N GLY A 247 14.20 14.05 -19.06
CA GLY A 247 13.82 12.67 -18.74
C GLY A 247 14.39 12.20 -17.40
N ALA A 248 15.64 12.53 -17.08
CA ALA A 248 16.24 12.23 -15.78
C ALA A 248 15.51 12.92 -14.62
N ALA A 249 15.21 14.22 -14.76
CA ALA A 249 14.44 14.95 -13.76
C ALA A 249 13.00 14.40 -13.60
N ALA A 250 12.37 13.99 -14.71
CA ALA A 250 11.05 13.36 -14.72
C ALA A 250 11.06 12.02 -13.96
N LEU A 251 12.02 11.14 -14.24
CA LEU A 251 12.15 9.85 -13.53
C LEU A 251 12.41 10.04 -12.04
N ALA A 252 13.28 10.99 -11.68
CA ALA A 252 13.55 11.31 -10.28
C ALA A 252 12.28 11.78 -9.56
N LEU A 253 11.51 12.71 -10.17
CA LEU A 253 10.25 13.17 -9.59
C LEU A 253 9.22 12.04 -9.48
N ILE A 254 9.04 11.21 -10.52
CA ILE A 254 8.09 10.09 -10.47
C ILE A 254 8.47 9.12 -9.33
N GLY A 255 9.76 8.81 -9.17
CA GLY A 255 10.26 7.99 -8.07
C GLY A 255 9.99 8.63 -6.69
N ASP A 256 10.30 9.91 -6.54
CA ASP A 256 10.04 10.65 -5.28
C ASP A 256 8.52 10.66 -4.95
N LEU A 257 7.64 10.83 -5.95
CA LEU A 257 6.18 10.77 -5.77
C LEU A 257 5.69 9.37 -5.37
N GLN A 258 6.18 8.33 -6.05
CA GLN A 258 5.82 6.94 -5.75
C GLN A 258 6.24 6.50 -4.36
N GLY A 259 7.44 6.88 -3.93
CA GLY A 259 7.95 6.47 -2.62
C GLY A 259 7.20 7.08 -1.43
N HIS A 260 6.57 8.26 -1.61
CA HIS A 260 6.18 9.08 -0.45
C HIS A 260 4.71 9.52 -0.43
N LEU A 261 4.02 9.59 -1.58
CA LEU A 261 2.61 10.03 -1.57
C LEU A 261 1.66 9.04 -0.88
N LEU A 262 2.06 7.77 -0.75
CA LEU A 262 1.31 6.75 0.00
C LEU A 262 1.01 7.16 1.45
N LEU A 263 1.94 7.85 2.12
CA LEU A 263 1.75 8.30 3.50
C LEU A 263 0.62 9.34 3.65
N ALA A 264 0.13 9.90 2.55
CA ALA A 264 -1.06 10.73 2.60
C ALA A 264 -2.29 9.94 3.05
N MET A 265 -2.37 8.64 2.71
CA MET A 265 -3.45 7.75 3.12
C MET A 265 -3.41 7.51 4.64
N GLU A 266 -2.21 7.29 5.17
CA GLU A 266 -1.96 7.12 6.61
C GLU A 266 -2.42 8.34 7.41
N ILE A 267 -1.95 9.54 7.03
CA ILE A 267 -2.26 10.78 7.75
C ILE A 267 -3.74 11.15 7.60
N ALA A 268 -4.33 10.97 6.41
CA ALA A 268 -5.73 11.27 6.19
C ALA A 268 -6.65 10.43 7.08
N ALA A 269 -6.31 9.16 7.35
CA ALA A 269 -7.10 8.32 8.24
C ALA A 269 -7.15 8.86 9.68
N PHE A 270 -6.03 9.32 10.23
CA PHE A 270 -6.00 9.98 11.55
C PHE A 270 -6.85 11.26 11.56
N GLN A 271 -6.75 12.09 10.52
CA GLN A 271 -7.54 13.32 10.40
C GLN A 271 -9.05 13.04 10.34
N ARG A 272 -9.46 11.97 9.65
CA ARG A 272 -10.87 11.55 9.57
C ARG A 272 -11.43 11.05 10.90
N GLN A 273 -10.57 10.51 11.77
CA GLN A 273 -10.92 10.01 13.10
C GLN A 273 -10.65 11.03 14.21
N GLU A 274 -10.54 12.31 13.86
CA GLU A 274 -10.32 13.42 14.80
C GLU A 274 -9.05 13.29 15.66
N CYS A 275 -8.11 12.42 15.25
CA CYS A 275 -6.82 12.20 15.90
C CYS A 275 -5.77 13.19 15.36
N GLN A 276 -6.05 14.49 15.56
CA GLN A 276 -5.27 15.56 14.93
C GLN A 276 -3.82 15.62 15.45
N ALA A 277 -3.59 15.34 16.73
CA ALA A 277 -2.25 15.37 17.30
C ALA A 277 -1.32 14.31 16.66
N GLU A 278 -1.85 13.11 16.44
CA GLU A 278 -1.16 12.01 15.77
C GLU A 278 -0.90 12.31 14.29
N ALA A 279 -1.88 12.89 13.60
CA ALA A 279 -1.73 13.33 12.22
C ALA A 279 -0.64 14.41 12.08
N ASP A 280 -0.65 15.41 12.96
CA ASP A 280 0.32 16.51 12.97
C ASP A 280 1.72 16.02 13.33
N GLU A 281 1.83 15.03 14.21
CA GLU A 281 3.10 14.42 14.53
C GLU A 281 3.74 13.74 13.30
N LEU A 282 2.99 12.87 12.61
CA LEU A 282 3.47 12.19 11.41
C LEU A 282 3.82 13.20 10.29
N LEU A 283 2.99 14.22 10.11
CA LEU A 283 3.24 15.27 9.13
C LEU A 283 4.51 16.08 9.47
N SER A 284 4.70 16.43 10.74
CA SER A 284 5.89 17.15 11.19
C SER A 284 7.16 16.33 10.95
N GLN A 285 7.10 15.03 11.23
CA GLN A 285 8.22 14.12 10.97
C GLN A 285 8.54 14.02 9.47
N LEU A 286 7.53 13.98 8.60
CA LEU A 286 7.77 14.00 7.15
C LEU A 286 8.40 15.31 6.67
N GLN A 287 7.96 16.43 7.23
CA GLN A 287 8.50 17.75 6.91
C GLN A 287 9.95 17.92 7.36
N SER A 288 10.36 17.30 8.47
CA SER A 288 11.74 17.37 8.97
C SER A 288 12.66 16.34 8.32
N ASP A 289 12.21 15.09 8.20
CA ASP A 289 13.11 13.96 7.95
C ASP A 289 13.11 13.51 6.48
N VAL A 290 12.01 13.76 5.75
CA VAL A 290 11.78 13.18 4.43
C VAL A 290 11.76 14.26 3.34
N PHE A 291 10.82 15.20 3.40
CA PHE A 291 10.59 16.19 2.35
C PHE A 291 11.80 17.06 1.98
N PRO A 292 12.71 17.45 2.90
CA PRO A 292 13.89 18.23 2.53
C PRO A 292 14.81 17.53 1.53
N SER A 293 14.76 16.20 1.45
CA SER A 293 15.61 15.39 0.57
C SER A 293 14.94 15.07 -0.77
N LEU A 294 13.68 15.44 -0.99
CA LEU A 294 12.89 15.13 -2.18
C LEU A 294 12.79 16.30 -3.16
N ASP A 295 12.23 16.07 -4.36
CA ASP A 295 11.75 17.17 -5.19
C ASP A 295 10.67 18.00 -4.43
N PRO A 296 10.77 19.34 -4.38
CA PRO A 296 9.81 20.20 -3.68
C PRO A 296 8.35 20.04 -4.13
N ALA A 297 8.12 19.52 -5.33
CA ALA A 297 6.79 19.20 -5.84
C ALA A 297 6.06 18.15 -4.98
N VAL A 298 6.79 17.22 -4.34
CA VAL A 298 6.21 16.20 -3.47
C VAL A 298 5.53 16.85 -2.26
N GLY A 299 6.26 17.68 -1.51
CA GLY A 299 5.70 18.34 -0.32
C GLY A 299 4.51 19.25 -0.66
N LYS A 300 4.56 19.96 -1.80
CA LYS A 300 3.44 20.80 -2.27
C LYS A 300 2.20 20.00 -2.66
N LEU A 301 2.37 18.79 -3.19
CA LEU A 301 1.28 17.93 -3.61
C LEU A 301 0.71 17.10 -2.46
N PHE A 302 1.53 16.77 -1.46
CA PHE A 302 1.18 15.88 -0.36
C PHE A 302 -0.06 16.34 0.41
N GLN A 303 -0.07 17.57 0.92
CA GLN A 303 -1.21 18.09 1.70
C GLN A 303 -2.52 18.17 0.92
N PRO A 304 -2.55 18.67 -0.34
CA PRO A 304 -3.74 18.58 -1.19
C PRO A 304 -4.30 17.17 -1.37
N ILE A 305 -3.41 16.16 -1.48
CA ILE A 305 -3.83 14.76 -1.57
C ILE A 305 -4.41 14.29 -0.22
N CYS A 306 -3.76 14.57 0.91
CA CYS A 306 -4.34 14.28 2.24
C CYS A 306 -5.74 14.87 2.38
N ALA A 307 -5.90 16.16 2.06
CA ALA A 307 -7.17 16.85 2.15
C ALA A 307 -8.25 16.23 1.25
N ALA A 308 -7.86 15.76 0.06
CA ALA A 308 -8.78 15.04 -0.83
C ALA A 308 -9.22 13.69 -0.23
N TYR A 309 -8.34 12.94 0.44
CA TYR A 309 -8.71 11.72 1.16
C TYR A 309 -9.58 12.00 2.38
N VAL A 310 -9.33 13.07 3.13
CA VAL A 310 -10.20 13.44 4.25
C VAL A 310 -11.64 13.68 3.80
N GLN A 311 -11.83 14.24 2.61
CA GLN A 311 -13.16 14.58 2.08
C GLN A 311 -13.91 13.40 1.43
N VAL A 312 -13.23 12.29 1.14
CA VAL A 312 -13.85 11.18 0.40
C VAL A 312 -14.81 10.40 1.29
N SER A 313 -16.03 10.13 0.81
CA SER A 313 -17.02 9.38 1.59
C SER A 313 -16.87 7.87 1.35
N PRO A 314 -16.92 7.03 2.40
CA PRO A 314 -16.93 5.57 2.24
C PRO A 314 -18.22 5.07 1.56
N ARG A 315 -19.26 5.91 1.50
CA ARG A 315 -20.55 5.61 0.85
C ARG A 315 -20.70 6.28 -0.52
N ALA A 316 -19.64 6.86 -1.05
CA ALA A 316 -19.70 7.52 -2.33
C ALA A 316 -20.08 6.55 -3.45
N SER A 317 -20.92 7.03 -4.37
CA SER A 317 -21.24 6.36 -5.62
C SER A 317 -20.03 6.28 -6.55
N ALA A 318 -20.10 5.43 -7.57
CA ALA A 318 -19.05 5.35 -8.60
C ALA A 318 -18.84 6.70 -9.32
N GLN A 319 -19.91 7.50 -9.49
CA GLN A 319 -19.80 8.83 -10.08
C GLN A 319 -19.01 9.78 -9.19
N GLU A 320 -19.35 9.86 -7.89
CA GLU A 320 -18.63 10.70 -6.93
C GLU A 320 -17.16 10.25 -6.80
N MET A 321 -16.88 8.94 -6.83
CA MET A 321 -15.51 8.43 -6.85
C MET A 321 -14.77 8.77 -8.14
N GLY A 322 -15.44 8.76 -9.29
CA GLY A 322 -14.86 9.21 -10.56
C GLY A 322 -14.56 10.72 -10.60
N GLU A 323 -15.40 11.54 -9.97
CA GLU A 323 -15.14 12.98 -9.82
C GLU A 323 -13.98 13.25 -8.86
N TRP A 324 -13.96 12.56 -7.73
CA TRP A 324 -12.86 12.61 -6.77
C TRP A 324 -11.53 12.15 -7.38
N GLY A 325 -11.53 11.03 -8.12
CA GLY A 325 -10.35 10.54 -8.81
C GLY A 325 -9.83 11.53 -9.86
N ARG A 326 -10.73 12.19 -10.61
CA ARG A 326 -10.35 13.27 -11.54
C ARG A 326 -9.69 14.45 -10.84
N LYS A 327 -10.18 14.84 -9.66
CA LYS A 327 -9.55 15.88 -8.83
C LYS A 327 -8.11 15.50 -8.46
N LEU A 328 -7.88 14.27 -7.98
CA LEU A 328 -6.53 13.79 -7.66
C LEU A 328 -5.60 13.76 -8.88
N LEU A 329 -6.06 13.22 -10.01
CA LEU A 329 -5.28 13.19 -11.24
C LEU A 329 -4.99 14.60 -11.77
N GLY A 330 -5.90 15.55 -11.57
CA GLY A 330 -5.68 16.96 -11.87
C GLY A 330 -4.55 17.57 -11.06
N LEU A 331 -4.49 17.28 -9.75
CA LEU A 331 -3.39 17.72 -8.87
C LEU A 331 -2.05 17.12 -9.32
N LEU A 332 -2.03 15.82 -9.63
CA LEU A 332 -0.84 15.14 -10.14
C LEU A 332 -0.39 15.73 -11.49
N ALA A 333 -1.31 15.91 -12.44
CA ALA A 333 -1.02 16.49 -13.74
C ALA A 333 -0.46 17.92 -13.62
N ALA A 334 -1.03 18.75 -12.75
CA ALA A 334 -0.54 20.11 -12.50
C ALA A 334 0.88 20.12 -11.92
N SER A 335 1.19 19.18 -11.01
CA SER A 335 2.52 19.02 -10.45
C SER A 335 3.54 18.58 -11.50
N LEU A 336 3.19 17.58 -12.32
CA LEU A 336 4.04 17.08 -13.41
C LEU A 336 4.30 18.14 -14.49
N ALA A 337 3.30 18.99 -14.80
CA ALA A 337 3.44 20.06 -15.78
C ALA A 337 4.55 21.07 -15.43
N GLN A 338 4.80 21.30 -14.14
CA GLN A 338 5.90 22.16 -13.66
C GLN A 338 7.29 21.59 -14.02
N ARG A 339 7.37 20.31 -14.39
CA ARG A 339 8.58 19.58 -14.78
C ARG A 339 8.54 19.09 -16.23
N SER A 340 7.86 19.81 -17.12
CA SER A 340 7.83 19.48 -18.56
C SER A 340 7.19 18.12 -18.90
N MET A 341 6.35 17.60 -18.00
CA MET A 341 5.55 16.39 -18.21
C MET A 341 4.09 16.77 -18.40
N HIS A 342 3.49 16.28 -19.48
CA HIS A 342 2.07 16.41 -19.76
C HIS A 342 1.37 15.08 -19.51
N LEU A 343 0.42 15.09 -18.57
CA LEU A 343 -0.41 13.94 -18.25
C LEU A 343 -1.82 14.16 -18.78
N THR A 344 -2.24 13.35 -19.75
CA THR A 344 -3.67 13.21 -20.09
C THR A 344 -4.24 12.00 -19.37
N TYR A 345 -5.46 12.10 -18.88
CA TYR A 345 -6.12 11.02 -18.16
C TYR A 345 -7.61 10.96 -18.47
N GLN A 346 -8.16 9.76 -18.33
CA GLN A 346 -9.59 9.47 -18.44
C GLN A 346 -9.98 8.50 -17.34
N ILE A 347 -11.12 8.78 -16.70
CA ILE A 347 -11.79 7.85 -15.79
C ILE A 347 -13.09 7.40 -16.46
N THR A 348 -13.29 6.09 -16.53
CA THR A 348 -14.50 5.47 -17.06
C THR A 348 -15.16 4.65 -15.96
N ILE A 349 -16.49 4.65 -15.90
CA ILE A 349 -17.27 3.82 -14.98
C ILE A 349 -17.81 2.63 -15.76
N ILE A 350 -17.46 1.42 -15.34
CA ILE A 350 -18.01 0.19 -15.88
C ILE A 350 -19.28 -0.11 -15.11
N HIS A 351 -20.39 -0.27 -15.83
CA HIS A 351 -21.58 -0.89 -15.27
C HIS A 351 -21.45 -2.39 -15.48
N GLU A 352 -21.25 -3.16 -14.40
CA GLU A 352 -21.36 -4.61 -14.47
C GLU A 352 -22.78 -4.95 -14.98
N GLN A 353 -22.87 -5.70 -16.09
CA GLN A 353 -24.13 -6.29 -16.51
C GLN A 353 -24.46 -7.40 -15.50
N ALA A 354 -25.62 -7.27 -14.87
CA ALA A 354 -26.12 -8.16 -13.81
C ALA A 354 -26.26 -9.62 -14.25
#